data_AF-A0A087XYH8-F1
#
_entry.id   AF-A0A087XYH8-F1
#
_cell.length_a   1.000
_cell.length_b   1.000
_cell.length_c   1.000
_cell.angle_alpha   90.00
_cell.angle_beta   90.00
_cell.angle_gamma   90.00
#
_symmetry.space_group_name_H-M   'P 1'
#
loop_
_entity.id
_entity.type
_entity.pdbx_description
1 polymer ?
#
loop_
_entity_poly.entity_id
_entity_poly.type
_entity_poly.pdbx_seq_one_letter_code
_entity_poly.pdbx_strand_id
1 'polypeptide(L)'
;MDKGWCKLTLALLVLLVSTNAEASFSYHMEDFIRAVKQIEDEDPGSDPATVLMRLRRAAGLNDAFIRHFLPDAQAASEMPTNLSEYFRKAVHHRVLEDFKEEGVVLTPDGTTVTVAPLLLGIEAGILKTKRQAHIHLTLAKDLGVSFRRHSSGTHYLGPDGCWNNVTSPQVFTLSSKPNLFTIAQINGRMDGMILGTEISANSSCLLKLSSLLKQYYSHQLDREGMDSAPRLISQRRRENFKLLVFPPRLMRKTMTTVELQQRLTGQPKMKMETKRKLRAVVKMAIKEFVHMYMDCPPIISRCMWGAEPYRGTPTSLSLPLPFLFIHHTHTPSEPCLTFEKCSADMRAMQRFHQEDRGWDDIGYSFVAGSDGYIYEGRGWDIQGAHTYGQNSKGYGVSFIGDYQTNLPSQHAMSLVRDQLASCAVNRGGLVSSYTLQGHRDVVSTTCPGDAFYKEISTWEHFGKVKTQKP
;
A
#
# COMPACT_ATOMS: atom_id res chain seq x y z
N MET A 1 -35.09 -74.24 -5.22
CA MET A 1 -34.05 -75.15 -5.74
C MET A 1 -33.99 -74.94 -7.23
N ASP A 2 -32.89 -74.68 -7.92
CA ASP A 2 -31.50 -74.42 -7.57
C ASP A 2 -30.83 -74.01 -8.90
N LYS A 3 -29.82 -73.15 -8.86
CA LYS A 3 -28.78 -72.90 -9.90
C LYS A 3 -29.15 -72.30 -11.27
N GLY A 4 -28.49 -71.17 -11.57
CA GLY A 4 -27.59 -71.06 -12.74
C GLY A 4 -27.92 -70.03 -13.84
N TRP A 5 -27.06 -69.00 -13.95
CA TRP A 5 -26.67 -68.19 -15.15
C TRP A 5 -27.79 -67.44 -15.93
N CYS A 6 -27.67 -66.20 -16.45
CA CYS A 6 -26.51 -65.52 -17.04
C CYS A 6 -26.71 -64.01 -17.26
N LYS A 7 -25.68 -63.23 -16.88
CA LYS A 7 -25.11 -62.00 -17.48
C LYS A 7 -26.01 -60.78 -17.76
N LEU A 8 -25.59 -59.62 -17.24
CA LEU A 8 -24.74 -58.71 -18.02
C LEU A 8 -24.02 -57.69 -17.13
N THR A 9 -22.71 -57.64 -17.30
CA THR A 9 -21.78 -56.60 -16.84
C THR A 9 -22.05 -55.28 -17.55
N LEU A 10 -22.12 -54.18 -16.81
CA LEU A 10 -21.80 -52.85 -17.33
C LEU A 10 -20.75 -52.22 -16.40
N ALA A 11 -19.50 -52.32 -16.81
CA ALA A 11 -18.40 -51.58 -16.21
C ALA A 11 -18.58 -50.09 -16.56
N LEU A 12 -19.03 -49.28 -15.60
CA LEU A 12 -18.87 -47.84 -15.68
C LEU A 12 -17.44 -47.51 -15.25
N LEU A 13 -16.54 -47.48 -16.23
CA LEU A 13 -15.29 -46.73 -16.15
C LEU A 13 -15.68 -45.24 -16.11
N VAL A 14 -15.96 -44.72 -14.92
CA VAL A 14 -15.91 -43.27 -14.69
C VAL A 14 -14.44 -42.92 -14.71
N LEU A 15 -13.94 -42.59 -15.89
CA LEU A 15 -12.75 -41.76 -16.05
C LEU A 15 -13.05 -40.47 -15.29
N LEU A 16 -12.55 -40.39 -14.05
CA LEU A 16 -12.21 -39.13 -13.42
C LEU A 16 -11.18 -38.47 -14.33
N VAL A 17 -11.67 -37.73 -15.32
CA VAL A 17 -10.91 -36.65 -15.92
C VAL A 17 -10.75 -35.65 -14.78
N SER A 18 -9.66 -35.80 -14.03
CA SER A 18 -9.09 -34.71 -13.27
C SER A 18 -8.83 -33.60 -14.27
N THR A 19 -9.79 -32.70 -14.42
CA THR A 19 -9.51 -31.37 -14.91
C THR A 19 -8.65 -30.70 -13.84
N ASN A 20 -7.36 -31.03 -13.82
CA ASN A 20 -6.33 -30.11 -13.37
C ASN A 20 -6.39 -28.93 -14.34
N ALA A 21 -7.43 -28.09 -14.21
CA ALA A 21 -7.28 -26.71 -14.57
C ALA A 21 -6.19 -26.22 -13.61
N GLU A 22 -4.95 -26.16 -14.09
CA GLU A 22 -3.87 -25.46 -13.41
C GLU A 22 -4.43 -24.07 -13.11
N ALA A 23 -4.79 -23.82 -11.84
CA ALA A 23 -5.21 -22.51 -11.43
C ALA A 23 -3.99 -21.61 -11.61
N SER A 24 -3.98 -20.85 -12.71
CA SER A 24 -2.97 -19.81 -12.94
C SER A 24 -3.18 -18.76 -11.86
N PHE A 25 -2.39 -18.83 -10.78
CA PHE A 25 -2.39 -17.80 -9.75
C PHE A 25 -1.92 -16.48 -10.35
N SER A 26 -2.70 -15.42 -10.16
CA SER A 26 -2.26 -14.06 -10.48
C SER A 26 -1.38 -13.49 -9.36
N TYR A 27 -0.93 -12.25 -9.53
CA TYR A 27 -0.25 -11.50 -8.48
C TYR A 27 -1.21 -10.72 -7.57
N HIS A 28 -2.46 -11.16 -7.43
CA HIS A 28 -3.35 -10.70 -6.35
C HIS A 28 -3.00 -11.36 -5.02
N MET A 29 -3.13 -10.60 -3.93
CA MET A 29 -2.92 -11.11 -2.57
C MET A 29 -3.88 -12.25 -2.23
N GLU A 30 -5.11 -12.24 -2.72
CA GLU A 30 -6.08 -13.33 -2.54
C GLU A 30 -5.61 -14.64 -3.16
N ASP A 31 -4.98 -14.58 -4.33
CA ASP A 31 -4.42 -15.74 -5.00
C ASP A 31 -3.18 -16.25 -4.24
N PHE A 32 -2.36 -15.34 -3.71
CA PHE A 32 -1.27 -15.70 -2.82
C PHE A 32 -1.79 -16.40 -1.56
N ILE A 33 -2.82 -15.86 -0.90
CA ILE A 33 -3.46 -16.46 0.28
C ILE A 33 -4.06 -17.83 -0.06
N ARG A 34 -4.68 -17.98 -1.24
CA ARG A 34 -5.22 -19.26 -1.71
C ARG A 34 -4.13 -20.29 -1.92
N ALA A 35 -3.00 -19.90 -2.52
CA ALA A 35 -1.85 -20.78 -2.68
C ALA A 35 -1.26 -21.20 -1.33
N VAL A 36 -1.18 -20.29 -0.35
CA VAL A 36 -0.74 -20.61 1.02
C VAL A 36 -1.71 -21.58 1.67
N LYS A 37 -3.02 -21.35 1.52
CA LYS A 37 -4.05 -22.24 2.04
C LYS A 37 -3.95 -23.65 1.44
N GLN A 38 -3.64 -23.77 0.16
CA GLN A 38 -3.45 -25.08 -0.48
C GLN A 38 -2.33 -25.88 0.19
N ILE A 39 -1.20 -25.24 0.54
CA ILE A 39 -0.10 -25.88 1.29
C ILE A 39 -0.58 -26.33 2.68
N GLU A 40 -1.38 -25.51 3.35
CA GLU A 40 -1.90 -25.79 4.69
C GLU A 40 -2.96 -26.90 4.71
N ASP A 41 -3.73 -27.02 3.62
CA ASP A 41 -4.75 -28.06 3.45
C ASP A 41 -4.10 -29.41 3.04
N GLU A 42 -2.98 -29.39 2.31
CA GLU A 42 -2.17 -30.58 2.01
C GLU A 42 -1.47 -31.18 3.24
N ASP A 43 -1.11 -30.34 4.22
CA ASP A 43 -0.57 -30.77 5.52
C ASP A 43 -1.28 -30.04 6.69
N PRO A 44 -2.47 -30.51 7.10
CA PRO A 44 -3.26 -29.86 8.15
C PRO A 44 -2.55 -29.80 9.51
N GLY A 45 -1.60 -30.71 9.77
CA GLY A 45 -0.83 -30.78 11.00
C GLY A 45 0.34 -29.78 11.07
N SER A 46 0.76 -29.23 9.93
CA SER A 46 1.83 -28.22 9.88
C SER A 46 1.45 -26.96 10.64
N ASP A 47 2.34 -26.52 11.53
CA ASP A 47 2.28 -25.23 12.19
C ASP A 47 2.67 -24.09 11.22
N PRO A 48 2.24 -22.84 11.48
CA PRO A 48 2.52 -21.72 10.58
C PRO A 48 4.00 -21.42 10.34
N ALA A 49 4.90 -21.70 11.31
CA ALA A 49 6.33 -21.48 11.10
C ALA A 49 6.92 -22.51 10.12
N THR A 50 6.45 -23.76 10.16
CA THR A 50 6.82 -24.78 9.17
C THR A 50 6.36 -24.38 7.76
N VAL A 51 5.14 -23.86 7.62
CA VAL A 51 4.64 -23.33 6.33
C VAL A 51 5.52 -22.18 5.84
N LEU A 52 5.82 -21.20 6.68
CA LEU A 52 6.71 -20.08 6.34
C LEU A 52 8.10 -20.54 5.90
N MET A 53 8.66 -21.55 6.59
CA MET A 53 9.95 -22.13 6.24
C MET A 53 9.93 -22.78 4.85
N ARG A 54 8.84 -23.49 4.48
CA ARG A 54 8.63 -24.04 3.12
C ARG A 54 8.54 -22.94 2.06
N LEU A 55 7.78 -21.86 2.34
CA LEU A 55 7.68 -20.70 1.45
C LEU A 55 9.05 -20.03 1.23
N ARG A 56 9.83 -19.86 2.30
CA ARG A 56 11.21 -19.34 2.22
C ARG A 56 12.12 -20.25 1.38
N ARG A 57 12.01 -21.57 1.54
CA ARG A 57 12.78 -22.54 0.75
C ARG A 57 12.51 -22.37 -0.74
N ALA A 58 11.23 -22.34 -1.15
CA ALA A 58 10.86 -22.14 -2.56
C ALA A 58 11.29 -20.78 -3.12
N ALA A 59 11.24 -19.72 -2.30
CA ALA A 59 11.64 -18.38 -2.70
C ALA A 59 13.16 -18.13 -2.69
N GLY A 60 13.96 -19.08 -2.20
CA GLY A 60 15.40 -18.92 -1.98
C GLY A 60 15.75 -17.92 -0.86
N LEU A 61 14.84 -17.68 0.09
CA LEU A 61 15.02 -16.76 1.21
C LEU A 61 15.78 -17.42 2.38
N ASN A 62 17.08 -17.66 2.20
CA ASN A 62 17.88 -18.40 3.17
C ASN A 62 19.35 -17.95 3.28
N ASP A 63 19.63 -16.67 3.02
CA ASP A 63 21.00 -16.15 3.12
C ASP A 63 21.53 -16.17 4.57
N ALA A 64 22.83 -15.87 4.74
CA ALA A 64 23.50 -15.87 6.04
C ALA A 64 22.88 -14.87 7.04
N PHE A 65 22.28 -13.77 6.57
CA PHE A 65 21.60 -12.79 7.42
C PHE A 65 20.26 -13.34 7.92
N ILE A 66 19.47 -13.97 7.04
CA ILE A 66 18.21 -14.63 7.40
C ILE A 66 18.47 -15.78 8.38
N ARG A 67 19.43 -16.68 8.08
CA ARG A 67 19.80 -17.81 8.95
C ARG A 67 20.35 -17.39 10.31
N HIS A 68 20.80 -16.15 10.46
CA HIS A 68 21.16 -15.63 11.77
C HIS A 68 19.94 -15.47 12.70
N PHE A 69 18.76 -15.22 12.14
CA PHE A 69 17.54 -14.96 12.91
C PHE A 69 16.52 -16.08 12.83
N LEU A 70 16.49 -16.84 11.74
CA LEU A 70 15.50 -17.88 11.48
C LEU A 70 16.18 -19.24 11.23
N PRO A 71 15.47 -20.36 11.46
CA PRO A 71 15.97 -21.69 11.10
C PRO A 71 16.34 -21.80 9.62
N ASP A 72 17.25 -22.72 9.31
CA ASP A 72 17.68 -22.99 7.94
C ASP A 72 16.49 -23.50 7.10
N ALA A 73 16.12 -22.74 6.06
CA ALA A 73 14.98 -23.10 5.21
C ALA A 73 15.18 -24.43 4.47
N GLN A 74 16.42 -24.87 4.27
CA GLN A 74 16.69 -26.13 3.55
C GLN A 74 16.25 -27.36 4.34
N ALA A 75 15.95 -27.22 5.63
CA ALA A 75 15.39 -28.29 6.45
C ALA A 75 13.89 -28.55 6.16
N ALA A 76 13.19 -27.62 5.51
CA ALA A 76 11.77 -27.79 5.16
C ALA A 76 11.58 -28.83 4.05
N SER A 77 10.41 -29.47 4.00
CA SER A 77 10.04 -30.37 2.89
C SER A 77 9.84 -29.60 1.57
N GLU A 78 9.99 -30.30 0.44
CA GLU A 78 9.72 -29.72 -0.87
C GLU A 78 8.22 -29.49 -1.08
N MET A 79 7.89 -28.55 -1.96
CA MET A 79 6.52 -28.26 -2.35
C MET A 79 6.26 -28.78 -3.77
N PRO A 80 5.01 -29.05 -4.14
CA PRO A 80 4.63 -29.33 -5.53
C PRO A 80 5.24 -28.30 -6.49
N THR A 81 5.74 -28.76 -7.65
CA THR A 81 6.54 -27.94 -8.57
C THR A 81 5.82 -26.67 -9.02
N ASN A 82 4.52 -26.77 -9.30
CA ASN A 82 3.68 -25.64 -9.70
C ASN A 82 3.60 -24.55 -8.61
N LEU A 83 3.34 -24.94 -7.36
CA LEU A 83 3.30 -24.03 -6.21
C LEU A 83 4.69 -23.46 -5.92
N SER A 84 5.72 -24.31 -5.99
CA SER A 84 7.11 -23.88 -5.79
C SER A 84 7.51 -22.79 -6.79
N GLU A 85 7.14 -22.93 -8.07
CA GLU A 85 7.42 -21.91 -9.08
C GLU A 85 6.63 -20.63 -8.83
N TYR A 86 5.35 -20.73 -8.47
CA TYR A 86 4.53 -19.57 -8.12
C TYR A 86 5.15 -18.79 -6.95
N PHE A 87 5.46 -19.46 -5.83
CA PHE A 87 6.07 -18.81 -4.67
C PHE A 87 7.45 -18.25 -4.97
N ARG A 88 8.23 -18.92 -5.83
CA ARG A 88 9.49 -18.35 -6.31
C ARG A 88 9.27 -17.00 -6.98
N LYS A 89 8.26 -16.85 -7.85
CA LYS A 89 7.97 -15.58 -8.54
C LYS A 89 7.30 -14.53 -7.64
N ALA A 90 6.34 -14.95 -6.82
CA ALA A 90 5.55 -14.06 -5.96
C ALA A 90 6.32 -13.54 -4.73
N VAL A 91 7.34 -14.28 -4.27
CA VAL A 91 8.09 -13.96 -3.05
C VAL A 91 9.50 -13.47 -3.35
N HIS A 92 10.18 -14.00 -4.36
CA HIS A 92 11.56 -13.59 -4.67
C HIS A 92 11.59 -12.17 -5.24
N HIS A 93 11.97 -11.21 -4.40
CA HIS A 93 12.03 -9.81 -4.79
C HIS A 93 13.28 -9.49 -5.61
N ARG A 94 13.08 -8.80 -6.74
CA ARG A 94 14.15 -8.14 -7.51
C ARG A 94 13.58 -7.02 -8.37
N VAL A 95 14.40 -6.01 -8.65
CA VAL A 95 14.12 -4.98 -9.65
C VAL A 95 15.04 -5.20 -10.84
N LEU A 96 14.45 -5.35 -12.02
CA LEU A 96 15.14 -5.57 -13.30
C LEU A 96 15.59 -4.24 -13.93
N GLU A 97 16.42 -4.32 -14.97
CA GLU A 97 16.98 -3.13 -15.64
C GLU A 97 15.92 -2.27 -16.35
N ASP A 98 14.81 -2.88 -16.77
CA ASP A 98 13.66 -2.24 -17.43
C ASP A 98 12.60 -1.75 -16.43
N PHE A 99 12.98 -1.51 -15.18
CA PHE A 99 12.12 -1.04 -14.08
C PHE A 99 10.99 -2.00 -13.69
N LYS A 100 10.98 -3.23 -14.22
CA LYS A 100 10.08 -4.27 -13.73
C LYS A 100 10.48 -4.71 -12.34
N GLU A 101 9.52 -4.74 -11.45
CA GLU A 101 9.71 -5.23 -10.09
C GLU A 101 8.96 -6.55 -9.92
N GLU A 102 9.69 -7.57 -9.50
CA GLU A 102 9.17 -8.91 -9.20
C GLU A 102 9.10 -9.14 -7.68
N GLY A 103 8.35 -10.15 -7.25
CA GLY A 103 8.14 -10.44 -5.83
C GLY A 103 7.18 -9.48 -5.13
N VAL A 104 6.28 -8.86 -5.92
CA VAL A 104 5.23 -7.94 -5.46
C VAL A 104 3.86 -8.51 -5.78
N VAL A 105 2.87 -8.14 -4.96
CA VAL A 105 1.46 -8.50 -5.16
C VAL A 105 0.56 -7.28 -4.94
N LEU A 106 -0.55 -7.23 -5.67
CA LEU A 106 -1.63 -6.26 -5.53
C LEU A 106 -2.54 -6.70 -4.37
N THR A 107 -2.77 -5.82 -3.40
CA THR A 107 -3.69 -6.06 -2.30
C THR A 107 -5.09 -5.52 -2.63
N PRO A 108 -6.16 -6.10 -2.05
CA PRO A 108 -7.54 -5.65 -2.27
C PRO A 108 -7.83 -4.21 -1.84
N ASP A 109 -6.97 -3.60 -1.03
CA ASP A 109 -7.04 -2.18 -0.69
C ASP A 109 -6.39 -1.25 -1.74
N GLY A 110 -5.97 -1.80 -2.89
CA GLY A 110 -5.36 -1.06 -3.99
C GLY A 110 -3.87 -0.77 -3.83
N THR A 111 -3.25 -1.21 -2.73
CA THR A 111 -1.80 -1.03 -2.52
C THR A 111 -0.98 -2.18 -3.12
N THR A 112 0.33 -1.96 -3.27
CA THR A 112 1.25 -3.01 -3.72
C THR A 112 2.22 -3.34 -2.59
N VAL A 113 2.50 -4.62 -2.37
CA VAL A 113 3.37 -5.10 -1.28
C VAL A 113 4.38 -6.12 -1.77
N THR A 114 5.62 -6.05 -1.29
CA THR A 114 6.57 -7.17 -1.45
C THR A 114 6.33 -8.23 -0.40
N VAL A 115 6.26 -9.48 -0.81
CA VAL A 115 5.88 -10.59 0.08
C VAL A 115 7.06 -11.07 0.95
N ALA A 116 8.30 -11.05 0.45
CA ALA A 116 9.47 -11.52 1.21
C ALA A 116 9.62 -10.91 2.62
N PRO A 117 9.69 -9.57 2.79
CA PRO A 117 9.85 -8.98 4.13
C PRO A 117 8.64 -9.19 5.03
N LEU A 118 7.44 -9.31 4.46
CA LEU A 118 6.21 -9.66 5.19
C LEU A 118 6.36 -11.03 5.86
N LEU A 119 6.70 -12.06 5.09
CA LEU A 119 6.85 -13.43 5.62
C LEU A 119 7.96 -13.52 6.67
N LEU A 120 9.10 -12.87 6.43
CA LEU A 120 10.22 -12.84 7.38
C LEU A 120 9.83 -12.19 8.72
N GLY A 121 9.03 -11.14 8.69
CA GLY A 121 8.54 -10.45 9.88
C GLY A 121 7.59 -11.34 10.69
N ILE A 122 6.65 -12.00 10.02
CA ILE A 122 5.69 -12.93 10.65
C ILE A 122 6.42 -14.11 11.29
N GLU A 123 7.33 -14.78 10.56
CA GLU A 123 8.04 -15.96 11.06
C GLU A 123 8.88 -15.64 12.30
N ALA A 124 9.57 -14.49 12.28
CA ALA A 124 10.33 -14.02 13.42
C ALA A 124 9.45 -13.69 14.64
N GLY A 125 8.21 -13.22 14.40
CA GLY A 125 7.22 -13.01 15.44
C GLY A 125 6.74 -14.30 16.09
N ILE A 126 6.44 -15.32 15.27
CA ILE A 126 5.99 -16.64 15.72
C ILE A 126 7.06 -17.33 16.56
N LEU A 127 8.28 -17.42 16.01
CA LEU A 127 9.35 -18.21 16.63
C LEU A 127 9.97 -17.53 17.85
N LYS A 128 9.79 -16.21 18.00
CA LYS A 128 10.40 -15.39 19.07
C LYS A 128 11.92 -15.60 19.20
N THR A 129 12.59 -16.03 18.12
CA THR A 129 13.96 -16.60 18.13
C THR A 129 14.99 -15.71 18.80
N LYS A 130 14.94 -14.41 18.51
CA LYS A 130 15.82 -13.38 19.06
C LYS A 130 15.03 -12.10 19.31
N ARG A 131 15.41 -11.39 20.38
CA ARG A 131 14.80 -10.11 20.74
C ARG A 131 14.78 -9.17 19.52
N GLN A 132 13.59 -8.77 19.08
CA GLN A 132 13.38 -7.86 17.95
C GLN A 132 13.93 -8.39 16.60
N ALA A 133 13.92 -9.70 16.37
CA ALA A 133 14.33 -10.30 15.09
C ALA A 133 13.50 -9.77 13.91
N HIS A 134 12.18 -9.64 14.08
CA HIS A 134 11.26 -9.09 13.08
C HIS A 134 11.73 -7.69 12.61
N ILE A 135 12.13 -6.81 13.54
CA ILE A 135 12.64 -5.46 13.22
C ILE A 135 13.94 -5.53 12.38
N HIS A 136 14.85 -6.46 12.68
CA HIS A 136 16.09 -6.57 11.92
C HIS A 136 15.85 -7.09 10.50
N LEU A 137 14.99 -8.11 10.37
CA LEU A 137 14.67 -8.72 9.08
C LEU A 137 13.87 -7.78 8.17
N THR A 138 13.00 -6.94 8.73
CA THR A 138 12.19 -5.97 7.97
C THR A 138 12.87 -4.64 7.70
N LEU A 139 14.05 -4.32 8.29
CA LEU A 139 14.71 -3.02 8.05
C LEU A 139 15.99 -3.06 7.20
N ALA A 140 16.72 -4.19 7.15
CA ALA A 140 18.16 -4.08 6.94
C ALA A 140 18.70 -4.45 5.57
N LYS A 141 18.14 -5.48 4.94
CA LYS A 141 18.83 -6.21 3.87
C LYS A 141 19.24 -5.32 2.69
N ASP A 142 18.44 -4.33 2.31
CA ASP A 142 18.68 -3.57 1.06
C ASP A 142 19.32 -2.19 1.28
N LEU A 143 19.36 -1.66 2.50
CA LEU A 143 20.05 -0.38 2.79
C LEU A 143 21.57 -0.50 2.62
N GLY A 144 22.15 -1.64 3.01
CA GLY A 144 23.58 -1.91 2.84
C GLY A 144 23.99 -2.11 1.37
N VAL A 145 23.09 -2.61 0.52
CA VAL A 145 23.31 -2.79 -0.92
C VAL A 145 23.14 -1.47 -1.66
N SER A 146 22.12 -0.69 -1.30
CA SER A 146 21.76 0.56 -1.98
C SER A 146 22.75 1.71 -1.73
N PHE A 147 23.50 1.70 -0.61
CA PHE A 147 24.62 2.63 -0.41
C PHE A 147 25.69 2.55 -1.50
N ARG A 148 25.93 1.35 -2.08
CA ARG A 148 26.90 1.18 -3.18
C ARG A 148 26.39 1.71 -4.52
N ARG A 149 25.07 1.91 -4.65
CA ARG A 149 24.39 2.30 -5.89
C ARG A 149 23.88 3.75 -5.86
N HIS A 150 24.02 4.45 -4.74
CA HIS A 150 23.52 5.81 -4.62
C HIS A 150 24.36 6.77 -5.47
N SER A 151 23.89 7.01 -6.69
CA SER A 151 24.15 8.22 -7.46
C SER A 151 23.38 9.39 -6.82
N SER A 152 23.89 10.61 -6.97
CA SER A 152 23.47 11.88 -6.36
C SER A 152 22.02 12.32 -6.65
N GLY A 153 21.03 11.48 -6.34
CA GLY A 153 19.60 11.76 -6.51
C GLY A 153 19.02 12.59 -5.36
N THR A 154 17.92 13.29 -5.66
CA THR A 154 17.20 14.19 -4.74
C THR A 154 16.26 13.46 -3.77
N HIS A 155 15.85 12.23 -4.07
CA HIS A 155 14.97 11.39 -3.25
C HIS A 155 15.67 10.11 -2.82
N TYR A 156 15.60 9.77 -1.55
CA TYR A 156 16.20 8.56 -0.99
C TYR A 156 15.27 7.37 -1.09
N LEU A 157 13.96 7.56 -1.07
CA LEU A 157 13.00 6.48 -1.30
C LEU A 157 12.76 6.33 -2.81
N GLY A 158 12.49 5.09 -3.21
CA GLY A 158 12.18 4.73 -4.58
C GLY A 158 10.73 5.04 -4.92
N PRO A 159 10.42 5.07 -6.22
CA PRO A 159 9.09 5.40 -6.70
C PRO A 159 8.08 4.28 -6.43
N ASP A 160 6.81 4.63 -6.62
CA ASP A 160 5.77 3.63 -6.84
C ASP A 160 5.85 3.06 -8.26
N GLY A 161 4.97 2.12 -8.56
CA GLY A 161 4.80 1.56 -9.90
C GLY A 161 3.34 1.39 -10.28
N CYS A 162 3.15 0.83 -11.46
CA CYS A 162 1.85 0.53 -12.02
C CYS A 162 1.80 -0.93 -12.45
N TRP A 163 0.67 -1.56 -12.18
CA TRP A 163 0.33 -2.84 -12.81
C TRP A 163 -0.08 -2.60 -14.26
N ASN A 164 0.33 -3.51 -15.14
CA ASN A 164 -0.15 -3.53 -16.52
C ASN A 164 -1.68 -3.67 -16.62
N ASN A 165 -2.28 -4.38 -15.66
CA ASN A 165 -3.72 -4.54 -15.52
C ASN A 165 -4.04 -4.84 -14.05
N VAL A 166 -4.84 -3.99 -13.40
CA VAL A 166 -5.18 -4.17 -11.98
C VAL A 166 -6.22 -5.28 -11.74
N THR A 167 -7.03 -5.65 -12.73
CA THR A 167 -7.97 -6.77 -12.63
C THR A 167 -7.25 -8.11 -12.72
N SER A 168 -6.21 -8.19 -13.54
CA SER A 168 -5.38 -9.39 -13.73
C SER A 168 -3.89 -9.01 -13.75
N PRO A 169 -3.29 -8.73 -12.58
CA PRO A 169 -1.91 -8.25 -12.46
C PRO A 169 -0.92 -9.32 -12.93
N GLN A 170 -0.02 -8.92 -13.83
CA GLN A 170 1.03 -9.79 -14.39
C GLN A 170 2.41 -9.15 -14.33
N VAL A 171 2.51 -7.84 -14.58
CA VAL A 171 3.77 -7.09 -14.59
C VAL A 171 3.58 -5.79 -13.83
N PHE A 172 4.42 -5.57 -12.82
CA PHE A 172 4.51 -4.30 -12.11
C PHE A 172 5.75 -3.53 -12.58
N THR A 173 5.55 -2.28 -13.02
CA THR A 173 6.62 -1.44 -13.58
C THR A 173 6.74 -0.16 -12.77
N LEU A 174 7.95 0.13 -12.28
CA LEU A 174 8.23 1.34 -11.51
C LEU A 174 8.17 2.58 -12.40
N SER A 175 7.70 3.70 -11.85
CA SER A 175 7.62 4.97 -12.59
C SER A 175 8.99 5.63 -12.81
N SER A 176 10.00 5.24 -12.04
CA SER A 176 11.38 5.67 -12.23
C SER A 176 12.38 4.69 -11.62
N LYS A 177 13.67 5.02 -11.66
CA LYS A 177 14.72 4.20 -11.05
C LYS A 177 14.66 4.28 -9.51
N PRO A 178 14.60 3.14 -8.79
CA PRO A 178 14.62 3.16 -7.33
C PRO A 178 15.99 3.52 -6.77
N ASN A 179 16.03 4.35 -5.73
CA ASN A 179 17.26 4.78 -5.06
C ASN A 179 17.62 3.91 -3.84
N LEU A 180 16.66 3.61 -2.95
CA LEU A 180 16.85 2.69 -1.81
C LEU A 180 15.79 1.60 -1.76
N PHE A 181 14.52 1.98 -1.63
CA PHE A 181 13.38 1.06 -1.48
C PHE A 181 12.21 1.51 -2.33
N THR A 182 11.58 0.61 -3.08
CA THR A 182 10.29 0.87 -3.72
C THR A 182 9.18 1.02 -2.68
N ILE A 183 8.05 1.62 -3.07
CA ILE A 183 6.88 1.71 -2.19
C ILE A 183 6.38 0.31 -1.78
N ALA A 184 6.41 -0.66 -2.71
CA ALA A 184 6.03 -2.03 -2.43
C ALA A 184 6.91 -2.69 -1.35
N GLN A 185 8.23 -2.45 -1.41
CA GLN A 185 9.16 -2.90 -0.37
C GLN A 185 8.83 -2.28 0.98
N ILE A 186 8.52 -1.00 1.01
CA ILE A 186 8.17 -0.28 2.24
C ILE A 186 6.89 -0.87 2.84
N ASN A 187 5.83 -1.06 2.04
CA ASN A 187 4.58 -1.63 2.53
C ASN A 187 4.77 -3.05 3.09
N GLY A 188 5.46 -3.94 2.37
CA GLY A 188 5.72 -5.30 2.85
C GLY A 188 6.56 -5.36 4.13
N ARG A 189 7.50 -4.43 4.29
CA ARG A 189 8.31 -4.28 5.52
C ARG A 189 7.49 -3.76 6.69
N MET A 190 6.60 -2.79 6.46
CA MET A 190 5.67 -2.31 7.48
C MET A 190 4.76 -3.44 7.96
N ASP A 191 4.16 -4.19 7.03
CA ASP A 191 3.23 -5.27 7.34
C ASP A 191 3.90 -6.42 8.10
N GLY A 192 5.09 -6.85 7.65
CA GLY A 192 5.87 -7.85 8.35
C GLY A 192 6.25 -7.42 9.77
N MET A 193 6.53 -6.13 9.99
CA MET A 193 6.85 -5.63 11.32
C MET A 193 5.61 -5.53 12.21
N ILE A 194 4.47 -5.08 11.67
CA ILE A 194 3.19 -5.00 12.38
C ILE A 194 2.76 -6.38 12.83
N LEU A 195 2.61 -7.32 11.89
CA LEU A 195 2.13 -8.66 12.18
C LEU A 195 3.13 -9.45 13.04
N GLY A 196 4.43 -9.33 12.76
CA GLY A 196 5.47 -9.97 13.57
C GLY A 196 5.49 -9.48 15.02
N THR A 197 5.24 -8.19 15.25
CA THR A 197 5.16 -7.63 16.61
C THR A 197 3.89 -8.09 17.32
N GLU A 198 2.75 -8.04 16.63
CA GLU A 198 1.45 -8.43 17.19
C GLU A 198 1.44 -9.90 17.65
N ILE A 199 1.90 -10.80 16.77
CA ILE A 199 1.96 -12.24 17.05
C ILE A 199 2.94 -12.55 18.19
N SER A 200 4.07 -11.84 18.23
CA SER A 200 5.05 -12.03 19.31
C SER A 200 4.48 -11.65 20.68
N ALA A 201 3.55 -10.69 20.74
CA ALA A 201 2.91 -10.22 21.96
C ALA A 201 1.71 -11.08 22.38
N ASN A 202 0.84 -11.45 21.42
CA ASN A 202 -0.39 -12.19 21.67
C ASN A 202 -0.21 -13.67 21.30
N SER A 203 0.06 -14.50 22.32
CA SER A 203 0.39 -15.94 22.13
C SER A 203 -0.84 -16.86 22.13
N SER A 204 -2.04 -16.34 21.89
CA SER A 204 -3.25 -17.16 21.77
C SER A 204 -3.27 -17.92 20.43
N CYS A 205 -3.78 -19.15 20.46
CA CYS A 205 -3.93 -20.13 19.37
C CYS A 205 -3.56 -19.59 17.97
N LEU A 206 -2.35 -19.94 17.51
CA LEU A 206 -1.84 -19.51 16.21
C LEU A 206 -2.81 -19.96 15.11
N LEU A 207 -3.49 -18.98 14.53
CA LEU A 207 -4.25 -19.16 13.32
C LEU A 207 -3.30 -19.63 12.20
N LYS A 208 -3.82 -20.47 11.30
CA LYS A 208 -3.18 -20.75 10.00
C LYS A 208 -2.72 -19.44 9.34
N LEU A 209 -1.57 -19.46 8.66
CA LEU A 209 -1.00 -18.30 7.98
C LEU A 209 -2.00 -17.71 6.97
N SER A 210 -2.71 -18.53 6.22
CA SER A 210 -3.74 -18.05 5.29
C SER A 210 -4.86 -17.28 6.01
N SER A 211 -5.29 -17.73 7.18
CA SER A 211 -6.30 -17.06 8.00
C SER A 211 -5.81 -15.71 8.52
N LEU A 212 -4.56 -15.63 8.99
CA LEU A 212 -3.94 -14.36 9.42
C LEU A 212 -3.88 -13.35 8.27
N LEU A 213 -3.36 -13.78 7.12
CA LEU A 213 -3.22 -12.92 5.95
C LEU A 213 -4.59 -12.47 5.43
N LYS A 214 -5.59 -13.36 5.43
CA LYS A 214 -6.97 -13.03 5.05
C LYS A 214 -7.60 -12.00 5.99
N GLN A 215 -7.42 -12.13 7.30
CA GLN A 215 -7.92 -11.15 8.27
C GLN A 215 -7.27 -9.78 8.08
N TYR A 216 -5.98 -9.75 7.76
CA TYR A 216 -5.24 -8.50 7.60
C TYR A 216 -5.51 -7.80 6.27
N TYR A 217 -5.47 -8.53 5.15
CA TYR A 217 -5.58 -7.94 3.81
C TYR A 217 -7.02 -7.89 3.30
N SER A 218 -7.84 -8.91 3.57
CA SER A 218 -9.16 -9.07 2.95
C SER A 218 -10.30 -8.67 3.89
N HIS A 219 -10.08 -7.71 4.80
CA HIS A 219 -11.14 -7.17 5.64
C HIS A 219 -12.09 -6.29 4.81
N GLN A 220 -13.39 -6.60 4.86
CA GLN A 220 -14.43 -5.84 4.19
C GLN A 220 -15.02 -4.82 5.15
N LEU A 221 -15.00 -3.55 4.76
CA LEU A 221 -15.62 -2.47 5.52
C LEU A 221 -17.14 -2.60 5.48
N ASP A 222 -17.78 -2.38 6.63
CA ASP A 222 -19.22 -2.22 6.71
C ASP A 222 -19.63 -0.77 6.38
N ARG A 223 -20.91 -0.43 6.60
CA ARG A 223 -21.43 0.91 6.30
C ARG A 223 -20.86 2.02 7.19
N GLU A 224 -20.35 1.68 8.37
CA GLU A 224 -19.66 2.63 9.26
C GLU A 224 -18.20 2.86 8.79
N GLY A 225 -17.72 2.02 7.87
CA GLY A 225 -16.50 2.25 7.11
C GLY A 225 -15.26 2.18 7.98
N MET A 226 -14.29 3.05 7.69
CA MET A 226 -13.03 3.09 8.43
C MET A 226 -13.19 3.51 9.89
N ASP A 227 -14.28 4.17 10.30
CA ASP A 227 -14.43 4.64 11.69
C ASP A 227 -14.68 3.48 12.67
N SER A 228 -15.38 2.43 12.24
CA SER A 228 -15.64 1.20 13.01
C SER A 228 -14.61 0.10 12.77
N ALA A 229 -13.80 0.22 11.70
CA ALA A 229 -12.91 -0.82 11.23
C ALA A 229 -11.87 -1.24 12.29
N PRO A 230 -11.61 -2.56 12.44
CA PRO A 230 -10.67 -3.06 13.42
C PRO A 230 -9.25 -2.52 13.17
N ARG A 231 -8.47 -2.45 14.25
CA ARG A 231 -7.12 -1.89 14.20
C ARG A 231 -6.22 -2.64 13.21
N LEU A 232 -6.22 -3.98 13.25
CA LEU A 232 -5.22 -4.82 12.56
C LEU A 232 -5.66 -5.18 11.13
N ILE A 233 -5.72 -4.18 10.25
CA ILE A 233 -6.02 -4.34 8.82
C ILE A 233 -5.02 -3.54 7.96
N SER A 234 -4.90 -3.93 6.69
CA SER A 234 -3.96 -3.34 5.72
C SER A 234 -4.23 -1.87 5.42
N GLN A 235 -5.49 -1.44 5.38
CA GLN A 235 -5.87 -0.03 5.22
C GLN A 235 -5.32 0.86 6.36
N ARG A 236 -5.10 0.29 7.55
CA ARG A 236 -4.51 0.98 8.72
C ARG A 236 -3.01 0.75 8.86
N ARG A 237 -2.32 0.22 7.84
CA ARG A 237 -0.88 -0.08 7.86
C ARG A 237 -0.04 1.08 8.41
N ARG A 238 -0.20 2.28 7.85
CA ARG A 238 0.60 3.45 8.24
C ARG A 238 0.33 3.86 9.69
N GLU A 239 -0.93 3.83 10.12
CA GLU A 239 -1.34 4.13 11.49
C GLU A 239 -0.75 3.13 12.49
N ASN A 240 -0.88 1.84 12.20
CA ASN A 240 -0.31 0.77 13.02
C ASN A 240 1.21 0.86 13.08
N PHE A 241 1.86 1.14 11.97
CA PHE A 241 3.31 1.25 11.91
C PHE A 241 3.84 2.42 12.76
N LYS A 242 3.14 3.58 12.76
CA LYS A 242 3.49 4.74 13.60
C LYS A 242 3.57 4.38 15.09
N LEU A 243 2.67 3.51 15.57
CA LEU A 243 2.66 3.06 16.97
C LEU A 243 3.90 2.23 17.34
N LEU A 244 4.58 1.64 16.36
CA LEU A 244 5.72 0.74 16.58
C LEU A 244 7.07 1.44 16.45
N VAL A 245 7.12 2.62 15.84
CA VAL A 245 8.37 3.24 15.40
C VAL A 245 8.60 4.61 16.04
N PHE A 246 9.78 4.74 16.63
CA PHE A 246 10.32 6.03 17.06
C PHE A 246 11.54 6.38 16.18
N PRO A 247 11.53 7.48 15.40
CA PRO A 247 12.55 7.74 14.38
C PRO A 247 14.01 7.69 14.88
N PRO A 248 14.36 8.24 16.06
CA PRO A 248 15.72 8.09 16.61
C PRO A 248 16.13 6.64 16.88
N ARG A 249 15.19 5.78 17.33
CA ARG A 249 15.43 4.34 17.52
C ARG A 249 15.57 3.63 16.19
N LEU A 250 14.76 4.01 15.19
CA LEU A 250 14.83 3.47 13.83
C LEU A 250 16.23 3.68 13.25
N MET A 251 16.77 4.91 13.34
CA MET A 251 18.12 5.24 12.86
C MET A 251 19.19 4.35 13.49
N ARG A 252 19.16 4.21 14.82
CA ARG A 252 20.12 3.37 15.54
C ARG A 252 20.03 1.91 15.10
N LYS A 253 18.80 1.38 15.02
CA LYS A 253 18.54 -0.01 14.64
C LYS A 253 18.99 -0.29 13.22
N THR A 254 18.69 0.60 12.27
CA THR A 254 19.17 0.53 10.90
C THR A 254 20.68 0.44 10.82
N MET A 255 21.41 1.33 11.49
CA MET A 255 22.88 1.32 11.49
C MET A 255 23.45 0.02 12.07
N THR A 256 22.93 -0.44 13.22
CA THR A 256 23.36 -1.70 13.83
C THR A 256 23.10 -2.89 12.91
N THR A 257 22.00 -2.86 12.16
CA THR A 257 21.65 -4.00 11.30
C THR A 257 22.48 -4.05 10.02
N VAL A 258 22.83 -2.90 9.43
CA VAL A 258 23.78 -2.85 8.30
C VAL A 258 25.16 -3.38 8.73
N GLU A 259 25.62 -3.01 9.92
CA GLU A 259 26.89 -3.54 10.47
C GLU A 259 26.85 -5.05 10.73
N LEU A 260 25.71 -5.56 11.22
CA LEU A 260 25.51 -6.99 11.41
C LEU A 260 25.53 -7.73 10.07
N GLN A 261 24.85 -7.21 9.05
CA GLN A 261 24.81 -7.81 7.72
C GLN A 261 26.20 -7.88 7.09
N GLN A 262 27.01 -6.83 7.19
CA GLN A 262 28.39 -6.85 6.71
C GLN A 262 29.23 -7.94 7.38
N ARG A 263 29.12 -8.05 8.72
CA ARG A 263 29.84 -9.07 9.48
C ARG A 263 29.45 -10.48 9.03
N LEU A 264 28.16 -10.73 8.85
CA LEU A 264 27.65 -12.05 8.47
C LEU A 264 27.95 -12.42 7.00
N THR A 265 28.17 -11.42 6.14
CA THR A 265 28.54 -11.62 4.73
C THR A 265 30.05 -11.63 4.50
N GLY A 266 30.84 -11.66 5.57
CA GLY A 266 32.31 -11.66 5.49
C GLY A 266 32.90 -10.35 4.97
N GLN A 267 32.12 -9.27 4.91
CA GLN A 267 32.62 -7.97 4.49
C GLN A 267 33.48 -7.34 5.60
N PRO A 268 34.57 -6.65 5.23
CA PRO A 268 35.42 -5.98 6.21
C PRO A 268 34.63 -4.89 6.95
N LYS A 269 35.02 -4.64 8.21
CA LYS A 269 34.42 -3.58 9.03
C LYS A 269 34.49 -2.24 8.29
N MET A 270 33.37 -1.51 8.23
CA MET A 270 33.33 -0.19 7.63
C MET A 270 34.39 0.75 8.22
N LYS A 271 35.16 1.39 7.34
CA LYS A 271 36.01 2.53 7.69
C LYS A 271 35.14 3.64 8.30
N MET A 272 35.72 4.41 9.24
CA MET A 272 35.00 5.47 9.96
C MET A 272 34.37 6.50 9.01
N GLU A 273 35.07 6.85 7.93
CA GLU A 273 34.54 7.79 6.92
C GLU A 273 33.29 7.24 6.21
N THR A 274 33.34 5.98 5.77
CA THR A 274 32.19 5.28 5.14
C THR A 274 31.01 5.20 6.12
N LYS A 275 31.29 4.87 7.38
CA LYS A 275 30.27 4.82 8.44
C LYS A 275 29.62 6.19 8.68
N ARG A 276 30.38 7.29 8.60
CA ARG A 276 29.87 8.66 8.71
C ARG A 276 28.97 9.01 7.51
N LYS A 277 29.39 8.68 6.28
CA LYS A 277 28.59 8.88 5.06
C LYS A 277 27.28 8.08 5.12
N LEU A 278 27.34 6.80 5.50
CA LEU A 278 26.16 5.96 5.68
C LEU A 278 25.19 6.54 6.71
N ARG A 279 25.69 7.02 7.85
CA ARG A 279 24.84 7.65 8.87
C ARG A 279 24.09 8.86 8.32
N ALA A 280 24.73 9.68 7.49
CA ALA A 280 24.08 10.84 6.86
C ALA A 280 22.97 10.40 5.89
N VAL A 281 23.24 9.41 5.03
CA VAL A 281 22.24 8.84 4.10
C VAL A 281 21.07 8.25 4.86
N VAL A 282 21.32 7.43 5.89
CA VAL A 282 20.27 6.82 6.71
C VAL A 282 19.44 7.90 7.41
N LYS A 283 20.06 8.97 7.91
CA LYS A 283 19.33 10.09 8.53
C LYS A 283 18.39 10.75 7.54
N MET A 284 18.84 11.01 6.32
CA MET A 284 18.01 11.63 5.28
C MET A 284 16.90 10.70 4.81
N ALA A 285 17.20 9.42 4.56
CA ALA A 285 16.22 8.41 4.18
C ALA A 285 15.12 8.23 5.25
N ILE A 286 15.48 8.26 6.54
CA ILE A 286 14.50 8.21 7.63
C ILE A 286 13.65 9.47 7.68
N LYS A 287 14.24 10.65 7.46
CA LYS A 287 13.48 11.90 7.39
C LYS A 287 12.43 11.85 6.28
N GLU A 288 12.84 11.41 5.10
CA GLU A 288 11.93 11.24 3.95
C GLU A 288 10.88 10.16 4.21
N PHE A 289 11.26 9.05 4.85
CA PHE A 289 10.33 7.99 5.24
C PHE A 289 9.26 8.49 6.21
N VAL A 290 9.66 9.22 7.25
CA VAL A 290 8.72 9.83 8.20
C VAL A 290 7.78 10.76 7.45
N HIS A 291 8.32 11.65 6.62
CA HIS A 291 7.49 12.56 5.85
C HIS A 291 6.47 11.82 4.94
N MET A 292 6.92 10.85 4.14
CA MET A 292 6.08 10.18 3.16
C MET A 292 5.09 9.16 3.74
N TYR A 293 5.48 8.43 4.81
CA TYR A 293 4.69 7.30 5.33
C TYR A 293 4.13 7.53 6.72
N MET A 294 4.63 8.54 7.44
CA MET A 294 4.08 8.95 8.73
C MET A 294 3.31 10.27 8.65
N ASP A 295 3.71 11.22 7.81
CA ASP A 295 3.00 12.51 7.79
C ASP A 295 1.97 12.57 6.66
N CYS A 296 2.33 12.06 5.48
CA CYS A 296 1.46 12.06 4.30
C CYS A 296 0.44 10.90 4.31
N PRO A 297 -0.78 11.14 3.79
CA PRO A 297 -1.80 10.11 3.65
C PRO A 297 -1.40 9.10 2.57
N PRO A 298 -1.97 7.88 2.58
CA PRO A 298 -1.81 6.95 1.48
C PRO A 298 -2.59 7.46 0.26
N ILE A 299 -1.87 7.64 -0.86
CA ILE A 299 -2.44 8.15 -2.11
C ILE A 299 -2.39 7.04 -3.16
N ILE A 300 -3.55 6.66 -3.70
CA ILE A 300 -3.70 5.79 -4.85
C ILE A 300 -3.42 6.61 -6.12
N SER A 301 -2.39 6.21 -6.86
CA SER A 301 -1.95 6.91 -8.07
C SER A 301 -2.93 6.74 -9.22
N ARG A 302 -2.83 7.64 -10.20
CA ARG A 302 -3.66 7.62 -11.42
C ARG A 302 -3.74 6.26 -12.12
N CYS A 303 -2.60 5.60 -12.31
CA CYS A 303 -2.57 4.32 -13.02
C CYS A 303 -3.27 3.20 -12.23
N MET A 304 -3.23 3.26 -10.90
CA MET A 304 -3.81 2.22 -10.05
C MET A 304 -5.34 2.25 -10.08
N TRP A 305 -5.96 3.44 -10.08
CA TRP A 305 -7.42 3.54 -10.25
C TRP A 305 -7.86 3.49 -11.72
N GLY A 306 -6.93 3.32 -12.67
CA GLY A 306 -7.22 3.18 -14.09
C GLY A 306 -7.66 4.48 -14.74
N ALA A 307 -6.96 5.58 -14.44
CA ALA A 307 -7.19 6.88 -15.04
C ALA A 307 -6.93 6.88 -16.54
N GLU A 308 -7.81 7.54 -17.30
CA GLU A 308 -7.50 7.96 -18.65
C GLU A 308 -6.40 9.03 -18.66
N PRO A 309 -5.63 9.16 -19.75
CA PRO A 309 -4.65 10.23 -19.90
C PRO A 309 -5.28 11.62 -19.82
N TYR A 310 -4.50 12.58 -19.35
CA TYR A 310 -4.82 14.00 -19.50
C TYR A 310 -4.93 14.37 -20.99
N ARG A 311 -5.96 15.12 -21.40
CA ARG A 311 -6.14 15.61 -22.78
C ARG A 311 -5.52 17.00 -22.93
N GLY A 312 -4.80 17.24 -24.02
CA GLY A 312 -4.14 18.53 -24.25
C GLY A 312 -2.87 18.73 -23.41
N THR A 313 -2.48 19.99 -23.21
CA THR A 313 -1.24 20.35 -22.50
C THR A 313 -1.56 20.78 -21.06
N PRO A 314 -1.02 20.09 -20.04
CA PRO A 314 -1.25 20.45 -18.64
C PRO A 314 -0.71 21.85 -18.31
N THR A 315 -1.51 22.63 -17.59
CA THR A 315 -1.05 23.90 -16.99
C THR A 315 -0.43 23.63 -15.62
N SER A 316 0.84 23.98 -15.43
CA SER A 316 1.53 23.85 -14.15
C SER A 316 1.07 24.89 -13.14
N LEU A 317 0.97 24.49 -11.87
CA LEU A 317 0.68 25.38 -10.74
C LEU A 317 1.91 26.20 -10.36
N SER A 318 1.67 27.44 -9.91
CA SER A 318 2.70 28.26 -9.26
C SER A 318 2.66 28.03 -7.75
N LEU A 319 3.50 27.12 -7.26
CA LEU A 319 3.57 26.72 -5.85
C LEU A 319 4.43 27.70 -5.01
N PRO A 320 4.18 27.84 -3.68
CA PRO A 320 3.10 27.22 -2.91
C PRO A 320 1.74 27.89 -3.12
N LEU A 321 0.66 27.13 -3.02
CA LEU A 321 -0.70 27.65 -3.15
C LEU A 321 -1.22 28.26 -1.83
N PRO A 322 -2.03 29.32 -1.89
CA PRO A 322 -2.66 29.92 -0.71
C PRO A 322 -3.96 29.25 -0.24
N PHE A 323 -4.63 28.44 -1.06
CA PHE A 323 -5.97 27.91 -0.74
C PHE A 323 -6.07 26.38 -0.78
N LEU A 324 -6.98 25.85 0.05
CA LEU A 324 -7.50 24.49 -0.02
C LEU A 324 -9.02 24.54 -0.14
N PHE A 325 -9.57 24.06 -1.25
CA PHE A 325 -11.00 24.05 -1.52
C PHE A 325 -11.60 22.68 -1.28
N ILE A 326 -12.60 22.60 -0.39
CA ILE A 326 -13.30 21.37 -0.06
C ILE A 326 -14.56 21.23 -0.92
N HIS A 327 -14.71 20.04 -1.49
CA HIS A 327 -15.82 19.64 -2.32
C HIS A 327 -16.46 18.35 -1.81
N HIS A 328 -17.69 18.10 -2.27
CA HIS A 328 -18.24 16.75 -2.34
C HIS A 328 -18.56 16.43 -3.79
N THR A 329 -18.74 15.16 -4.11
CA THR A 329 -19.07 14.76 -5.47
C THR A 329 -20.53 15.00 -5.79
N HIS A 330 -21.44 14.83 -4.82
CA HIS A 330 -22.91 14.74 -4.96
C HIS A 330 -23.37 13.59 -5.87
N THR A 331 -22.71 13.40 -7.01
CA THR A 331 -22.77 12.20 -7.84
C THR A 331 -21.33 11.79 -8.19
N PRO A 332 -20.87 10.59 -7.81
CA PRO A 332 -21.57 9.55 -7.04
C PRO A 332 -22.02 10.04 -5.64
N SER A 333 -23.19 9.60 -5.19
CA SER A 333 -23.84 10.08 -3.95
C SER A 333 -23.50 9.23 -2.72
N GLU A 334 -23.12 7.98 -2.92
CA GLU A 334 -22.79 7.06 -1.83
C GLU A 334 -21.29 7.03 -1.56
N PRO A 335 -20.87 6.98 -0.28
CA PRO A 335 -19.50 6.67 0.08
C PRO A 335 -19.02 5.36 -0.56
N CYS A 336 -17.83 5.39 -1.13
CA CYS A 336 -17.17 4.19 -1.66
C CYS A 336 -16.32 3.53 -0.56
N LEU A 337 -16.47 2.22 -0.36
CA LEU A 337 -15.88 1.49 0.77
C LEU A 337 -14.88 0.40 0.35
N THR A 338 -14.66 0.23 -0.95
CA THR A 338 -13.63 -0.68 -1.48
C THR A 338 -12.84 0.03 -2.56
N PHE A 339 -11.60 -0.43 -2.77
CA PHE A 339 -10.74 0.08 -3.83
C PHE A 339 -11.40 0.00 -5.22
N GLU A 340 -12.10 -1.10 -5.51
CA GLU A 340 -12.78 -1.28 -6.80
C GLU A 340 -13.90 -0.27 -6.99
N LYS A 341 -14.72 -0.02 -5.94
CA LYS A 341 -15.82 0.93 -6.01
C LYS A 341 -15.31 2.36 -6.09
N CYS A 342 -14.34 2.74 -5.26
CA CYS A 342 -13.74 4.08 -5.30
C CYS A 342 -13.05 4.35 -6.64
N SER A 343 -12.32 3.36 -7.18
CA SER A 343 -11.70 3.48 -8.51
C SER A 343 -12.76 3.57 -9.62
N ALA A 344 -13.87 2.85 -9.52
CA ALA A 344 -14.99 2.97 -10.47
C ALA A 344 -15.62 4.36 -10.42
N ASP A 345 -15.80 4.93 -9.24
CA ASP A 345 -16.32 6.28 -9.03
C ASP A 345 -15.36 7.35 -9.59
N MET A 346 -14.05 7.19 -9.37
CA MET A 346 -13.01 8.03 -9.98
C MET A 346 -13.11 8.02 -11.50
N ARG A 347 -13.20 6.84 -12.13
CA ARG A 347 -13.35 6.70 -13.58
C ARG A 347 -14.67 7.28 -14.08
N ALA A 348 -15.76 7.13 -13.34
CA ALA A 348 -17.05 7.71 -13.71
C ALA A 348 -16.99 9.26 -13.70
N MET A 349 -16.39 9.85 -12.66
CA MET A 349 -16.19 11.29 -12.59
C MET A 349 -15.25 11.82 -13.67
N GLN A 350 -14.14 11.11 -13.95
CA GLN A 350 -13.20 11.50 -15.00
C GLN A 350 -13.88 11.49 -16.37
N ARG A 351 -14.62 10.42 -16.68
CA ARG A 351 -15.40 10.31 -17.93
C ARG A 351 -16.40 11.44 -18.07
N PHE A 352 -17.18 11.71 -17.04
CA PHE A 352 -18.13 12.83 -17.05
C PHE A 352 -17.44 14.18 -17.29
N HIS A 353 -16.31 14.41 -16.63
CA HIS A 353 -15.54 15.64 -16.83
C HIS A 353 -14.94 15.75 -18.23
N GLN A 354 -14.42 14.66 -18.80
CA GLN A 354 -13.77 14.70 -20.11
C GLN A 354 -14.76 14.66 -21.29
N GLU A 355 -15.78 13.81 -21.22
CA GLU A 355 -16.72 13.59 -22.33
C GLU A 355 -17.90 14.55 -22.28
N ASP A 356 -18.52 14.74 -21.11
CA ASP A 356 -19.74 15.53 -21.01
C ASP A 356 -19.45 17.02 -20.77
N ARG A 357 -18.36 17.36 -20.06
CA ARG A 357 -17.94 18.76 -19.83
C ARG A 357 -16.82 19.25 -20.74
N GLY A 358 -16.20 18.37 -21.51
CA GLY A 358 -15.09 18.73 -22.40
C GLY A 358 -13.83 19.20 -21.68
N TRP A 359 -13.61 18.78 -20.43
CA TRP A 359 -12.41 19.12 -19.67
C TRP A 359 -11.24 18.21 -20.04
N ASP A 360 -10.03 18.68 -19.76
CA ASP A 360 -8.83 17.91 -20.05
C ASP A 360 -8.68 16.63 -19.21
N ASP A 361 -9.25 16.64 -18.00
CA ASP A 361 -9.13 15.57 -17.01
C ASP A 361 -10.16 15.79 -15.88
N ILE A 362 -10.23 14.85 -14.92
CA ILE A 362 -10.98 15.01 -13.67
C ILE A 362 -10.70 16.39 -13.03
N GLY A 363 -11.74 17.08 -12.56
CA GLY A 363 -11.61 18.47 -12.13
C GLY A 363 -10.79 18.69 -10.85
N TYR A 364 -10.73 17.70 -9.97
CA TYR A 364 -10.14 17.83 -8.63
C TYR A 364 -8.64 17.53 -8.64
N SER A 365 -7.90 18.15 -7.71
CA SER A 365 -6.50 17.79 -7.45
C SER A 365 -6.42 16.41 -6.80
N PHE A 366 -7.25 16.18 -5.78
CA PHE A 366 -7.36 14.91 -5.05
C PHE A 366 -8.81 14.59 -4.74
N VAL A 367 -9.10 13.31 -4.50
CA VAL A 367 -10.42 12.84 -4.10
C VAL A 367 -10.28 11.90 -2.91
N ALA A 368 -11.05 12.10 -1.84
CA ALA A 368 -11.08 11.23 -0.67
C ALA A 368 -12.15 10.14 -0.84
N GLY A 369 -11.71 8.87 -0.78
CA GLY A 369 -12.59 7.72 -0.65
C GLY A 369 -12.90 7.42 0.82
N SER A 370 -13.96 6.64 1.07
CA SER A 370 -14.28 6.17 2.43
C SER A 370 -13.67 4.79 2.74
N ASP A 371 -12.89 4.25 1.80
CA ASP A 371 -12.07 3.04 1.90
C ASP A 371 -10.73 3.26 2.63
N GLY A 372 -10.47 4.49 3.09
CA GLY A 372 -9.28 4.87 3.84
C GLY A 372 -8.13 5.42 3.00
N TYR A 373 -8.40 5.77 1.74
CA TYR A 373 -7.39 6.27 0.80
C TYR A 373 -7.76 7.62 0.17
N ILE A 374 -6.71 8.36 -0.20
CA ILE A 374 -6.82 9.51 -1.09
C ILE A 374 -6.51 9.03 -2.51
N TYR A 375 -7.26 9.50 -3.50
CA TYR A 375 -7.07 9.20 -4.91
C TYR A 375 -6.49 10.41 -5.61
N GLU A 376 -5.43 10.21 -6.37
CA GLU A 376 -4.81 11.25 -7.18
C GLU A 376 -5.71 11.63 -8.36
N GLY A 377 -6.17 12.88 -8.39
CA GLY A 377 -6.81 13.48 -9.55
C GLY A 377 -5.76 14.09 -10.46
N ARG A 378 -5.78 15.42 -10.62
CA ARG A 378 -4.71 16.15 -11.32
C ARG A 378 -3.40 16.23 -10.51
N GLY A 379 -3.45 15.90 -9.23
CA GLY A 379 -2.27 15.78 -8.38
C GLY A 379 -1.72 17.12 -7.90
N TRP A 380 -0.43 17.12 -7.58
CA TRP A 380 0.25 18.20 -6.88
C TRP A 380 0.65 19.39 -7.77
N ASP A 381 1.01 19.11 -9.02
CA ASP A 381 1.74 20.09 -9.83
C ASP A 381 0.88 20.67 -10.97
N ILE A 382 -0.31 20.11 -11.21
CA ILE A 382 -1.19 20.47 -12.34
C ILE A 382 -2.44 21.19 -11.86
N GLN A 383 -2.78 22.26 -12.58
CA GLN A 383 -3.95 23.08 -12.30
C GLN A 383 -5.27 22.29 -12.44
N GLY A 384 -6.13 22.44 -11.43
CA GLY A 384 -7.49 21.90 -11.37
C GLY A 384 -8.49 22.51 -12.37
N ALA A 385 -9.70 21.97 -12.36
CA ALA A 385 -10.92 22.56 -12.95
C ALA A 385 -12.11 22.53 -11.95
N HIS A 386 -11.82 22.48 -10.64
CA HIS A 386 -12.81 22.25 -9.58
C HIS A 386 -13.52 23.51 -9.08
N THR A 387 -12.87 24.68 -9.09
CA THR A 387 -13.40 25.93 -8.51
C THR A 387 -13.19 27.07 -9.51
N TYR A 388 -14.25 27.46 -10.20
CA TYR A 388 -14.20 28.51 -11.23
C TYR A 388 -13.56 29.80 -10.69
N GLY A 389 -12.60 30.36 -11.44
CA GLY A 389 -11.84 31.55 -11.06
C GLY A 389 -10.75 31.35 -9.99
N GLN A 390 -10.66 30.15 -9.37
CA GLN A 390 -9.70 29.85 -8.30
C GLN A 390 -8.78 28.65 -8.57
N ASN A 391 -8.97 27.94 -9.69
CA ASN A 391 -8.23 26.72 -10.04
C ASN A 391 -6.69 26.85 -9.97
N SER A 392 -6.13 28.03 -10.26
CA SER A 392 -4.68 28.28 -10.22
C SER A 392 -4.15 28.65 -8.83
N LYS A 393 -5.02 28.79 -7.83
CA LYS A 393 -4.68 29.34 -6.51
C LYS A 393 -4.86 28.35 -5.37
N GLY A 394 -5.35 27.15 -5.61
CA GLY A 394 -5.57 26.19 -4.54
C GLY A 394 -5.79 24.77 -5.02
N TYR A 395 -5.53 23.83 -4.13
CA TYR A 395 -5.90 22.44 -4.34
C TYR A 395 -7.40 22.27 -4.14
N GLY A 396 -8.06 21.54 -5.04
CA GLY A 396 -9.44 21.11 -4.88
C GLY A 396 -9.47 19.66 -4.42
N VAL A 397 -10.05 19.42 -3.24
CA VAL A 397 -10.19 18.08 -2.67
C VAL A 397 -11.67 17.74 -2.54
N SER A 398 -12.12 16.70 -3.24
CA SER A 398 -13.51 16.24 -3.20
C SER A 398 -13.66 14.99 -2.36
N PHE A 399 -14.75 14.88 -1.60
CA PHE A 399 -15.13 13.65 -0.91
C PHE A 399 -16.19 12.91 -1.72
N ILE A 400 -16.00 11.60 -1.97
CA ILE A 400 -16.98 10.78 -2.70
C ILE A 400 -18.20 10.57 -1.82
N GLY A 401 -19.29 11.24 -2.17
CA GLY A 401 -20.59 11.14 -1.51
C GLY A 401 -21.43 12.42 -1.65
N ASP A 402 -22.66 12.34 -1.16
CA ASP A 402 -23.52 13.48 -0.87
C ASP A 402 -23.56 13.74 0.65
N TYR A 403 -23.26 14.99 1.01
CA TYR A 403 -23.07 15.42 2.39
C TYR A 403 -23.92 16.65 2.73
N GLN A 404 -25.09 16.75 2.08
CA GLN A 404 -26.10 17.73 2.45
C GLN A 404 -26.60 17.51 3.88
N THR A 405 -26.89 16.27 4.27
CA THR A 405 -27.48 15.93 5.57
C THR A 405 -26.60 15.06 6.45
N ASN A 406 -25.57 14.42 5.89
CA ASN A 406 -24.65 13.54 6.59
C ASN A 406 -23.21 14.06 6.47
N LEU A 407 -22.32 13.60 7.36
CA LEU A 407 -20.89 13.88 7.29
C LEU A 407 -20.14 12.75 6.58
N PRO A 408 -18.99 13.05 5.93
CA PRO A 408 -18.01 12.01 5.61
C PRO A 408 -17.53 11.31 6.88
N SER A 409 -16.90 10.14 6.75
CA SER A 409 -16.28 9.47 7.89
C SER A 409 -15.22 10.36 8.54
N GLN A 410 -15.06 10.24 9.87
CA GLN A 410 -14.05 10.99 10.61
C GLN A 410 -12.64 10.64 10.09
N HIS A 411 -12.43 9.39 9.70
CA HIS A 411 -11.20 8.94 9.07
C HIS A 411 -10.90 9.70 7.77
N ALA A 412 -11.84 9.74 6.82
CA ALA A 412 -11.66 10.45 5.56
C ALA A 412 -11.43 11.96 5.78
N MET A 413 -12.19 12.58 6.70
CA MET A 413 -12.00 13.98 7.06
C MET A 413 -10.60 14.24 7.62
N SER A 414 -10.11 13.35 8.50
CA SER A 414 -8.77 13.48 9.10
C SER A 414 -7.65 13.25 8.08
N LEU A 415 -7.84 12.37 7.09
CA LEU A 415 -6.89 12.20 5.98
C LEU A 415 -6.70 13.51 5.21
N VAL A 416 -7.76 14.28 4.97
CA VAL A 416 -7.66 15.54 4.24
C VAL A 416 -7.21 16.69 5.15
N ARG A 417 -7.91 16.89 6.27
CA ARG A 417 -7.68 17.99 7.23
C ARG A 417 -6.27 17.97 7.79
N ASP A 418 -5.80 16.81 8.23
CA ASP A 418 -4.56 16.71 9.00
C ASP A 418 -3.40 16.23 8.13
N GLN A 419 -3.60 15.14 7.38
CA GLN A 419 -2.50 14.48 6.68
C GLN A 419 -2.21 15.11 5.31
N LEU A 420 -3.22 15.27 4.45
CA LEU A 420 -3.04 15.80 3.09
C LEU A 420 -2.59 17.25 3.13
N ALA A 421 -3.22 18.08 3.96
CA ALA A 421 -2.85 19.48 4.13
C ALA A 421 -1.41 19.63 4.68
N SER A 422 -1.07 18.90 5.75
CA SER A 422 0.30 18.90 6.29
C SER A 422 1.32 18.40 5.28
N CYS A 423 1.00 17.34 4.53
CA CYS A 423 1.83 16.83 3.45
C CYS A 423 2.07 17.91 2.38
N ALA A 424 1.03 18.62 1.98
CA ALA A 424 1.10 19.72 1.00
C ALA A 424 1.96 20.89 1.51
N VAL A 425 1.87 21.24 2.78
CA VAL A 425 2.71 22.28 3.40
C VAL A 425 4.18 21.86 3.45
N ASN A 426 4.45 20.67 3.96
CA ASN A 426 5.80 20.16 4.15
C ASN A 426 6.56 19.96 2.83
N ARG A 427 5.85 19.66 1.73
CA ARG A 427 6.43 19.58 0.39
C ARG A 427 6.56 20.94 -0.32
N GLY A 428 6.13 22.04 0.29
CA GLY A 428 6.13 23.37 -0.31
C GLY A 428 5.05 23.59 -1.38
N GLY A 429 4.04 22.72 -1.42
CA GLY A 429 2.90 22.84 -2.34
C GLY A 429 1.79 23.75 -1.81
N LEU A 430 1.71 23.96 -0.49
CA LEU A 430 0.71 24.78 0.19
C LEU A 430 1.42 25.68 1.21
N VAL A 431 1.03 26.96 1.33
CA VAL A 431 1.60 27.82 2.38
C VAL A 431 1.13 27.36 3.75
N SER A 432 1.95 27.50 4.79
CA SER A 432 1.56 27.08 6.15
C SER A 432 0.36 27.88 6.69
N SER A 433 0.15 29.11 6.22
CA SER A 433 -0.98 29.98 6.57
C SER A 433 -2.14 29.87 5.58
N TYR A 434 -2.31 28.73 4.91
CA TYR A 434 -3.33 28.58 3.88
C TYR A 434 -4.73 28.83 4.44
N THR A 435 -5.63 29.23 3.55
CA THR A 435 -7.05 29.39 3.87
C THR A 435 -7.84 28.21 3.29
N LEU A 436 -8.61 27.57 4.15
CA LEU A 436 -9.55 26.51 3.79
C LEU A 436 -10.93 27.11 3.54
N GLN A 437 -11.55 26.70 2.43
CA GLN A 437 -12.89 27.15 2.02
C GLN A 437 -13.70 26.00 1.47
N GLY A 438 -15.03 26.07 1.64
CA GLY A 438 -15.94 25.25 0.86
C GLY A 438 -16.09 25.82 -0.55
N HIS A 439 -16.41 24.98 -1.53
CA HIS A 439 -16.69 25.46 -2.90
C HIS A 439 -17.72 26.61 -2.94
N ARG A 440 -18.77 26.52 -2.12
CA ARG A 440 -19.82 27.54 -1.98
C ARG A 440 -19.35 28.92 -1.50
N ASP A 441 -18.16 29.03 -0.91
CA ASP A 441 -17.64 30.33 -0.45
C ASP A 441 -17.25 31.24 -1.62
N VAL A 442 -16.98 30.67 -2.80
CA VAL A 442 -16.41 31.37 -3.96
C VAL A 442 -17.19 31.15 -5.27
N VAL A 443 -18.10 30.17 -5.30
CA VAL A 443 -18.95 29.84 -6.45
C VAL A 443 -20.38 29.63 -5.97
N SER A 444 -21.37 30.01 -6.79
CA SER A 444 -22.80 29.74 -6.49
C SER A 444 -23.10 28.25 -6.66
N THR A 445 -23.03 27.50 -5.56
CA THR A 445 -23.26 26.05 -5.51
C THR A 445 -23.63 25.62 -4.08
N THR A 446 -24.28 24.46 -3.93
CA THR A 446 -24.47 23.81 -2.63
C THR A 446 -23.27 22.97 -2.20
N CYS A 447 -22.25 22.79 -3.03
CA CYS A 447 -21.04 22.05 -2.66
C CYS A 447 -20.29 22.76 -1.51
N PRO A 448 -19.79 22.07 -0.46
CA PRO A 448 -19.63 20.62 -0.30
C PRO A 448 -20.79 19.91 0.45
N GLY A 449 -21.99 20.48 0.46
CA GLY A 449 -23.14 19.99 1.24
C GLY A 449 -23.29 20.71 2.59
N ASP A 450 -24.51 20.91 3.07
CA ASP A 450 -24.81 21.74 4.26
C ASP A 450 -24.20 21.17 5.55
N ALA A 451 -24.38 19.87 5.81
CA ALA A 451 -23.81 19.22 6.98
C ALA A 451 -22.27 19.30 6.95
N PHE A 452 -21.65 18.97 5.81
CA PHE A 452 -20.20 18.99 5.72
C PHE A 452 -19.61 20.40 5.70
N TYR A 453 -20.29 21.37 5.08
CA TYR A 453 -19.88 22.78 5.16
C TYR A 453 -19.90 23.32 6.60
N LYS A 454 -20.92 22.94 7.39
CA LYS A 454 -20.96 23.28 8.82
C LYS A 454 -19.77 22.69 9.56
N GLU A 455 -19.42 21.44 9.28
CA GLU A 455 -18.25 20.77 9.87
C GLU A 455 -16.94 21.47 9.52
N ILE A 456 -16.64 21.69 8.23
CA ILE A 456 -15.37 22.33 7.83
C ILE A 456 -15.23 23.77 8.35
N SER A 457 -16.34 24.44 8.66
CA SER A 457 -16.31 25.79 9.25
C SER A 457 -15.70 25.85 10.65
N THR A 458 -15.53 24.69 11.29
CA THR A 458 -14.89 24.54 12.59
C THR A 458 -13.39 24.22 12.52
N TRP A 459 -12.85 23.95 11.33
CA TRP A 459 -11.45 23.58 11.16
C TRP A 459 -10.53 24.80 11.27
N GLU A 460 -9.31 24.61 11.80
CA GLU A 460 -8.37 25.68 12.16
C GLU A 460 -8.10 26.69 11.03
N HIS A 461 -7.96 26.22 9.80
CA HIS A 461 -7.63 27.04 8.63
C HIS A 461 -8.87 27.60 7.90
N PHE A 462 -10.09 27.36 8.39
CA PHE A 462 -11.28 27.85 7.73
C PHE A 462 -11.34 29.38 7.74
N GLY A 463 -11.52 29.99 6.58
CA GLY A 463 -11.57 31.45 6.48
C GLY A 463 -12.34 31.94 5.27
N LYS A 464 -13.22 32.92 5.49
CA LYS A 464 -13.87 33.66 4.40
C LYS A 464 -12.94 34.79 3.98
N VAL A 465 -12.45 34.76 2.75
CA VAL A 465 -11.78 35.93 2.18
C VAL A 465 -12.85 37.02 2.11
N LYS A 466 -12.68 38.09 2.90
CA LYS A 466 -13.51 39.28 2.75
C LYS A 466 -13.28 39.79 1.33
N THR A 467 -14.23 39.59 0.44
CA THR A 467 -14.27 40.32 -0.83
C THR A 467 -14.27 41.79 -0.46
N GLN A 468 -13.16 42.49 -0.66
CA GLN A 468 -13.19 43.94 -0.79
C GLN A 468 -14.15 44.20 -1.94
N LYS A 469 -15.33 44.73 -1.62
CA LYS A 469 -16.22 45.25 -2.65
C LYS A 469 -15.42 46.31 -3.44
N PRO A 470 -15.50 46.30 -4.77
CA PRO A 470 -14.78 47.24 -5.62
C PRO A 470 -15.09 48.70 -5.26
#